data_AF-A0A9W7YQG3-F1
#
_entry.id   AF-A0A9W7YQG3-F1
#
_cell.length_a   1.000
_cell.length_b   1.000
_cell.length_c   1.000
_cell.angle_alpha   90.00
_cell.angle_beta   90.00
_cell.angle_gamma   90.00
#
_symmetry.space_group_name_H-M   'P 1'
#
loop_
_entity.id
_entity.type
_entity.pdbx_description
1 polymer ?
#
loop_
_entity_poly.entity_id
_entity_poly.type
_entity_poly.pdbx_seq_one_letter_code
_entity_poly.pdbx_strand_id
1 'polypeptide(L)'
;MAHQIECGKYTVERIPYAEEQQELVTEDVFIARIAPLQTSRILQFAGKSLPKLDGIEHVKRVKRDTRAGNTNGLLVVLCQCKYLDRSQFDAVVQDTEWADLEILVVKVPSNPPYTSAQFEQWSQ
;
A
#
# COMPACT_ATOMS: atom_id res chain seq x y z
N MET A 1 -25.02 11.28 10.17
CA MET A 1 -26.28 11.88 9.68
C MET A 1 -26.83 10.91 8.64
N ALA A 2 -28.07 10.45 8.79
CA ALA A 2 -28.61 9.46 7.89
C ALA A 2 -29.01 10.08 6.56
N HIS A 3 -28.62 9.45 5.45
CA HIS A 3 -29.00 9.89 4.12
C HIS A 3 -30.40 9.37 3.82
N GLN A 4 -31.36 10.29 3.68
CA GLN A 4 -32.71 9.97 3.21
C GLN A 4 -32.68 9.79 1.69
N ILE A 5 -33.28 8.71 1.21
CA ILE A 5 -33.41 8.41 -0.22
C ILE A 5 -34.89 8.40 -0.55
N GLU A 6 -35.26 9.11 -1.61
CA GLU A 6 -36.62 9.05 -2.14
C GLU A 6 -36.77 7.82 -3.04
N CYS A 7 -37.68 6.92 -2.66
CA CYS A 7 -38.04 5.74 -3.43
C CYS A 7 -39.52 5.82 -3.81
N GLY A 8 -39.82 6.60 -4.86
CA GLY A 8 -41.20 6.88 -5.28
C GLY A 8 -41.92 7.80 -4.30
N LYS A 9 -42.96 7.29 -3.61
CA LYS A 9 -43.72 8.06 -2.61
C LYS A 9 -43.19 7.92 -1.18
N TYR A 10 -42.12 7.15 -0.99
CA TYR A 10 -41.58 6.84 0.33
C TYR A 10 -40.21 7.48 0.49
N THR A 11 -40.01 8.12 1.64
CA THR A 11 -38.68 8.51 2.12
C THR A 11 -38.15 7.37 2.97
N VAL A 12 -37.05 6.76 2.54
CA VAL A 12 -36.38 5.69 3.30
C VAL A 12 -35.06 6.20 3.85
N GLU A 13 -34.77 5.83 5.09
CA GLU A 13 -33.50 6.15 5.73
C GLU A 13 -32.47 5.07 5.36
N ARG A 14 -31.37 5.48 4.73
CA ARG A 14 -30.28 4.56 4.42
C ARG A 14 -29.45 4.30 5.67
N ILE A 15 -29.43 3.05 6.10
CA ILE A 15 -28.48 2.57 7.10
C ILE A 15 -27.13 2.35 6.41
N PRO A 16 -26.06 3.06 6.81
CA PRO A 16 -24.74 2.84 6.24
C PRO A 16 -24.19 1.46 6.61
N TYR A 17 -23.40 0.88 5.71
CA TYR A 17 -22.63 -0.33 5.97
C TYR A 17 -21.50 -0.02 6.97
N ALA A 18 -21.04 -1.02 7.71
CA ALA A 18 -20.00 -0.83 8.72
C ALA A 18 -18.69 -0.32 8.09
N GLU A 19 -18.38 -0.78 6.88
CA GLU A 19 -17.22 -0.42 6.07
C GLU A 19 -17.21 1.06 5.70
N GLU A 20 -18.38 1.70 5.57
CA GLU A 20 -18.49 3.14 5.30
C GLU A 20 -18.13 4.02 6.50
N GLN A 21 -18.19 3.44 7.70
CA GLN A 21 -17.85 4.12 8.95
C GLN A 21 -16.45 3.75 9.44
N GLN A 22 -15.74 2.93 8.67
CA GLN A 22 -14.43 2.43 9.08
C GLN A 22 -13.40 3.56 9.13
N GLU A 23 -12.63 3.57 10.22
CA GLU A 23 -11.49 4.47 10.40
C GLU A 23 -10.26 3.97 9.63
N LEU A 24 -9.34 4.91 9.33
CA LEU A 24 -8.07 4.59 8.70
C LEU A 24 -7.19 3.79 9.68
N VAL A 25 -7.03 2.51 9.39
CA VAL A 25 -6.02 1.66 10.02
C VAL A 25 -4.85 1.54 9.04
N THR A 26 -3.64 1.74 9.53
CA THR A 26 -2.42 1.65 8.72
C THR A 26 -1.50 0.54 9.19
N GLU A 27 -0.75 -0.05 8.28
CA GLU A 27 0.32 -0.97 8.57
C GLU A 27 1.65 -0.56 7.93
N ASP A 28 2.74 -0.96 8.57
CA ASP A 28 4.10 -0.65 8.13
C ASP A 28 4.56 -1.67 7.07
N VAL A 29 5.07 -1.16 5.96
CA VAL A 29 5.63 -1.95 4.86
C VAL A 29 7.03 -1.49 4.52
N PHE A 30 7.87 -2.43 4.08
CA PHE A 30 9.14 -2.11 3.44
C PHE A 30 8.92 -1.69 2.00
N ILE A 31 9.47 -0.53 1.63
CA ILE A 31 9.51 -0.05 0.27
C ILE A 31 10.94 0.14 -0.20
N ALA A 32 11.19 -0.16 -1.46
CA ALA A 32 12.45 0.11 -2.13
C ALA A 32 12.30 1.24 -3.14
N ARG A 33 13.32 2.09 -3.21
CA ARG A 33 13.46 3.06 -4.30
C ARG A 33 14.33 2.47 -5.41
N ILE A 34 13.81 2.44 -6.63
CA ILE A 34 14.50 1.82 -7.77
C ILE A 34 14.41 2.66 -9.04
N ALA A 35 15.28 2.35 -10.01
CA ALA A 35 15.14 2.85 -11.38
C ALA A 35 14.07 2.06 -12.16
N PRO A 36 13.42 2.64 -13.19
CA PRO A 36 12.34 1.98 -13.92
C PRO A 36 12.74 0.64 -14.56
N LEU A 37 14.00 0.54 -15.02
CA LEU A 37 14.57 -0.66 -15.63
C LEU A 37 14.75 -1.84 -14.65
N GLN A 38 14.65 -1.59 -13.34
CA GLN A 38 14.81 -2.62 -12.31
C GLN A 38 13.48 -3.22 -11.84
N THR A 39 12.34 -2.64 -12.24
CA THR A 39 10.99 -2.99 -11.73
C THR A 39 10.68 -4.48 -11.83
N SER A 40 10.87 -5.09 -13.01
CA SER A 40 10.55 -6.50 -13.20
C SER A 40 11.42 -7.42 -12.35
N ARG A 41 12.71 -7.11 -12.22
CA ARG A 41 13.66 -7.92 -11.43
C ARG A 41 13.35 -7.84 -9.94
N ILE A 42 13.07 -6.65 -9.42
CA ILE A 42 12.76 -6.52 -7.99
C ILE A 42 11.41 -7.16 -7.62
N LEU A 43 10.42 -7.08 -8.50
CA LEU A 43 9.14 -7.76 -8.28
C LEU A 43 9.29 -9.28 -8.30
N GLN A 44 10.14 -9.80 -9.19
CA GLN A 44 10.46 -11.23 -9.22
C GLN A 44 11.20 -11.68 -7.95
N PHE A 45 12.16 -10.88 -7.47
CA PHE A 45 12.84 -11.11 -6.20
C PHE A 45 11.84 -11.12 -5.05
N ALA A 46 11.01 -10.08 -4.91
CA ALA A 46 10.02 -9.97 -3.84
C ALA A 46 9.01 -11.14 -3.88
N GLY A 47 8.62 -11.62 -5.06
CA GLY A 47 7.72 -12.76 -5.19
C GLY A 47 8.33 -14.12 -4.83
N LYS A 48 9.66 -14.25 -4.86
CA LYS A 48 10.37 -15.51 -4.58
C LYS A 48 10.96 -15.55 -3.17
N SER A 49 11.51 -14.44 -2.71
CA SER A 49 12.38 -14.39 -1.53
C SER A 49 11.74 -13.69 -0.33
N LEU A 50 10.64 -12.95 -0.53
CA LEU A 50 9.98 -12.20 0.56
C LEU A 50 8.58 -12.76 0.84
N PRO A 51 8.06 -12.54 2.06
CA PRO A 51 6.67 -12.82 2.37
C PRO A 51 5.73 -12.11 1.39
N LYS A 52 4.67 -12.81 0.97
CA LYS A 52 3.63 -12.22 0.12
C LYS A 52 2.90 -11.13 0.87
N LEU A 53 2.43 -10.14 0.12
CA LEU A 53 1.49 -9.14 0.63
C LEU A 53 0.17 -9.86 0.93
N ASP A 54 -0.38 -9.61 2.12
CA ASP A 54 -1.60 -10.25 2.60
C ASP A 54 -2.52 -9.22 3.25
N GLY A 55 -3.69 -9.02 2.67
CA GLY A 55 -4.69 -8.03 3.11
C GLY A 55 -4.48 -6.62 2.55
N ILE A 56 -3.38 -6.36 1.85
CA ILE A 56 -3.07 -5.06 1.22
C ILE A 56 -2.91 -5.14 -0.31
N GLU A 57 -3.57 -6.09 -0.95
CA GLU A 57 -3.53 -6.29 -2.40
C GLU A 57 -4.12 -5.11 -3.17
N HIS A 58 -4.97 -4.32 -2.50
CA HIS A 58 -5.53 -3.08 -3.02
C HIS A 58 -4.50 -1.94 -3.13
N VAL A 59 -3.38 -2.03 -2.41
CA VAL A 59 -2.31 -1.02 -2.45
C VAL A 59 -1.52 -1.17 -3.75
N LYS A 60 -1.34 -0.06 -4.48
CA LYS A 60 -0.50 -0.04 -5.68
C LYS A 60 0.93 -0.43 -5.32
N ARG A 61 1.37 -1.59 -5.82
CA ARG A 61 2.69 -2.14 -5.54
C ARG A 61 3.84 -1.29 -6.09
N VAL A 62 3.61 -0.54 -7.17
CA VAL A 62 4.60 0.35 -7.80
C VAL A 62 4.00 1.75 -7.93
N LYS A 63 4.69 2.76 -7.41
CA LYS A 63 4.30 4.17 -7.48
C LYS A 63 5.48 5.00 -8.00
N ARG A 64 5.21 6.09 -8.73
CA ARG A 64 6.26 7.07 -9.08
C ARG A 64 6.72 7.79 -7.82
N ASP A 65 8.03 7.94 -7.66
CA ASP A 65 8.60 8.75 -6.61
C ASP A 65 8.50 10.23 -7.00
N THR A 66 7.55 10.95 -6.41
CA THR A 66 7.32 12.38 -6.68
C THR A 66 8.25 13.31 -5.92
N ARG A 67 9.06 12.79 -4.97
CA ARG A 67 10.04 13.60 -4.21
C ARG A 67 11.33 13.82 -5.00
N ALA A 68 11.55 12.95 -6.00
CA ALA A 68 12.69 12.97 -6.88
C ALA A 68 12.49 14.01 -7.99
N GLY A 69 12.68 15.30 -7.68
CA GLY A 69 12.39 16.43 -8.59
C GLY A 69 13.04 16.41 -9.99
N ASN A 70 13.84 15.41 -10.36
CA ASN A 70 14.36 15.20 -11.71
C ASN A 70 14.75 13.74 -12.06
N THR A 71 14.54 12.76 -11.18
CA THR A 71 14.87 11.35 -11.45
C THR A 71 13.59 10.54 -11.48
N ASN A 72 13.36 9.79 -12.57
CA ASN A 72 12.24 8.87 -12.74
C ASN A 72 12.34 7.67 -11.77
N GLY A 73 12.43 7.92 -10.47
CA GLY A 73 12.45 6.89 -9.44
C GLY A 73 11.07 6.25 -9.29
N LEU A 74 11.05 4.96 -8.96
CA LEU A 74 9.85 4.24 -8.57
C LEU A 74 10.01 3.77 -7.13
N LEU A 75 8.92 3.83 -6.38
CA LEU A 75 8.77 3.21 -5.08
C LEU A 75 8.04 1.88 -5.25
N VAL A 76 8.62 0.81 -4.73
CA VAL A 76 8.08 -0.54 -4.83
C VAL A 76 7.82 -1.10 -3.45
N VAL A 77 6.58 -1.54 -3.19
CA VAL A 77 6.21 -2.25 -1.96
C VAL A 77 6.73 -3.69 -2.03
N LEU A 78 7.57 -4.05 -1.05
CA LEU A 78 8.25 -5.34 -0.99
C LEU A 78 7.46 -6.35 -0.15
N CYS A 79 7.32 -6.08 1.15
CA CYS A 79 6.60 -6.93 2.11
C CYS A 79 6.15 -6.13 3.35
N GLN A 80 5.25 -6.70 4.15
CA GLN A 80 4.78 -6.12 5.41
C GLN A 80 5.77 -6.39 6.55
N CYS A 81 6.05 -5.37 7.36
CA CYS A 81 6.98 -5.48 8.50
C CYS A 81 6.49 -6.45 9.58
N LYS A 82 5.20 -6.81 9.59
CA LYS A 82 4.64 -7.82 10.51
C LYS A 82 5.14 -9.24 10.26
N TYR A 83 5.64 -9.52 9.05
CA TYR A 83 6.10 -10.86 8.63
C TYR A 83 7.62 -10.99 8.58
N LEU A 84 8.33 -9.87 8.58
CA LEU A 84 9.78 -9.84 8.42
C LEU A 84 10.32 -8.62 9.16
N ASP A 85 11.24 -8.84 10.09
CA ASP A 85 11.93 -7.72 10.74
C ASP A 85 13.06 -7.18 9.85
N ARG A 86 13.64 -6.03 10.24
CA ARG A 86 14.67 -5.38 9.44
C ARG A 86 15.94 -6.23 9.32
N SER A 87 16.35 -6.92 10.38
CA SER A 87 17.56 -7.76 10.36
C SER A 87 17.41 -8.98 9.46
N GLN A 88 16.23 -9.59 9.46
CA GLN A 88 15.88 -10.70 8.58
C GLN A 88 15.79 -10.23 7.13
N PHE A 89 15.20 -9.05 6.89
CA PHE A 89 15.18 -8.45 5.55
C PHE A 89 16.59 -8.21 5.03
N ASP A 90 17.44 -7.56 5.83
CA ASP A 90 18.81 -7.25 5.43
C ASP A 90 19.60 -8.55 5.14
N ALA A 91 19.40 -9.61 5.93
CA ALA A 91 20.02 -10.93 5.69
C ALA A 91 19.57 -11.57 4.37
N VAL A 92 18.28 -11.44 3.99
CA VAL A 92 17.76 -11.96 2.71
C VAL A 92 18.32 -11.18 1.51
N VAL A 93 18.67 -9.91 1.72
CA VAL A 93 19.08 -8.99 0.66
C VAL A 93 20.61 -8.90 0.51
N GLN A 94 21.38 -9.24 1.55
CA GLN A 94 22.83 -9.11 1.62
C GLN A 94 23.61 -9.80 0.48
N ASP A 95 23.10 -10.92 -0.04
CA ASP A 95 23.74 -11.69 -1.13
C ASP A 95 23.09 -11.46 -2.50
N THR A 96 22.38 -10.35 -2.67
CA THR A 96 21.63 -10.04 -3.90
C THR A 96 22.07 -8.72 -4.51
N GLU A 97 21.66 -8.45 -5.76
CA GLU A 97 21.86 -7.15 -6.41
C GLU A 97 21.14 -5.97 -5.70
N TRP A 98 20.38 -6.27 -4.64
CA TRP A 98 19.57 -5.31 -3.89
C TRP A 98 20.19 -4.88 -2.55
N ALA A 99 21.37 -5.39 -2.20
CA ALA A 99 22.08 -5.12 -0.94
C ALA A 99 22.18 -3.61 -0.62
N ASP A 100 22.43 -2.80 -1.64
CA ASP A 100 22.66 -1.36 -1.51
C ASP A 100 21.39 -0.51 -1.75
N LEU A 101 20.21 -1.13 -1.83
CA LEU A 101 18.98 -0.37 -2.05
C LEU A 101 18.62 0.50 -0.85
N GLU A 102 18.10 1.69 -1.15
CA GLU A 102 17.43 2.52 -0.17
C GLU A 102 16.08 1.91 0.20
N ILE A 103 16.03 1.28 1.38
CA ILE A 103 14.83 0.68 1.96
C ILE A 103 14.24 1.62 3.02
N LEU A 104 12.99 2.03 2.78
CA LEU A 104 12.22 2.88 3.67
C LEU A 104 11.07 2.06 4.27
N VAL A 105 10.64 2.48 5.47
CA VAL A 105 9.39 1.99 6.07
C VAL A 105 8.33 3.04 5.83
N VAL A 106 7.20 2.63 5.25
CA VAL A 106 6.06 3.51 4.97
C VAL A 106 4.78 2.89 5.47
N LYS A 107 3.86 3.74 5.93
CA LYS A 107 2.51 3.36 6.35
C LYS A 107 1.59 3.31 5.14
N VAL A 108 0.87 2.20 4.99
CA VAL A 108 -0.16 2.03 3.97
C VAL A 108 -1.50 1.69 4.64
N PRO A 109 -2.65 2.04 4.05
CA PRO A 109 -3.94 1.60 4.55
C PRO A 109 -4.02 0.08 4.59
N SER A 110 -4.48 -0.47 5.71
CA SER A 110 -4.70 -1.91 5.87
C SER A 110 -5.97 -2.40 5.18
N ASN A 111 -6.91 -1.49 4.89
CA ASN A 111 -8.18 -1.83 4.26
C ASN A 111 -8.43 -0.89 3.08
N PRO A 112 -9.11 -1.37 2.02
CA PRO A 112 -9.48 -0.54 0.90
C PRO A 112 -10.54 0.50 1.32
N PRO A 113 -10.48 1.72 0.78
CA PRO A 113 -11.53 2.69 1.01
C PRO A 113 -12.84 2.21 0.37
N TYR A 114 -13.94 2.31 1.11
CA TYR A 114 -15.27 1.93 0.64
C TYR A 114 -16.00 3.11 -0.02
N THR A 115 -15.78 4.32 0.48
CA THR A 115 -16.39 5.55 -0.04
C THR A 115 -15.36 6.47 -0.69
N SER A 116 -15.79 7.34 -1.60
CA SER A 116 -14.93 8.37 -2.19
C SER A 116 -14.32 9.30 -1.13
N ALA A 117 -15.07 9.60 -0.06
CA ALA A 117 -14.58 10.40 1.05
C ALA A 117 -13.43 9.71 1.79
N GLN A 118 -13.55 8.41 2.07
CA GLN A 118 -12.44 7.61 2.63
C GLN A 118 -11.25 7.59 1.68
N PHE A 119 -11.47 7.39 0.38
CA PHE A 119 -10.39 7.40 -0.60
C PHE A 119 -9.62 8.74 -0.60
N GLU A 120 -10.34 9.86 -0.64
CA GLU A 120 -9.74 11.19 -0.61
C GLU A 120 -8.98 11.46 0.70
N GLN A 121 -9.53 11.04 1.84
CA GLN A 121 -8.89 11.17 3.14
C GLN A 121 -7.62 10.32 3.25
N TRP A 122 -7.62 9.11 2.68
CA TRP A 122 -6.52 8.14 2.83
C TRP A 122 -5.47 8.23 1.72
N SER A 123 -5.76 8.96 0.64
CA SER A 123 -4.84 9.20 -0.48
C SER A 123 -3.90 10.39 -0.25
N GLN A 124 -4.05 11.13 0.86
CA GLN A 124 -3.14 12.20 1.28
C GLN A 124 -1.80 11.65 1.75
#